data_AF-A0A260ZGR9-F1
#
_entry.id   AF-A0A260ZGR9-F1
#
_cell.length_a   1.000
_cell.length_b   1.000
_cell.length_c   1.000
_cell.angle_alpha   90.00
_cell.angle_beta   90.00
_cell.angle_gamma   90.00
#
_symmetry.space_group_name_H-M   'P 1'
#
loop_
_entity.id
_entity.type
_entity.pdbx_description
1 polymer ?
#
loop_
_entity_poly.entity_id
_entity_poly.type
_entity_poly.pdbx_seq_one_letter_code
_entity_poly.pdbx_strand_id
1 'polypeptide(L)'
;KPPQPNPSRTEQGVEADASMHYLQFLSLAVLLLMCQARKSVYRRNSPSLRRLTRNYDWEVDEHGALRPIINPAKLDIYIYETWHDPALNYAFLNPCKYNLSLNSVLLEKLWTPNSCFINSKTADIHKSPFPNIFLMIYANGT
;
A
#
# COMPACT_ATOMS: atom_id res chain seq x y z
N LYS A 1 -73.55 -19.22 18.09
CA LYS A 1 -72.69 -18.54 17.08
C LYS A 1 -71.41 -18.12 17.78
N PRO A 2 -70.24 -18.71 17.49
CA PRO A 2 -68.99 -18.30 18.15
C PRO A 2 -68.51 -16.94 17.61
N PRO A 3 -67.77 -16.14 18.39
CA PRO A 3 -67.28 -14.83 17.98
C PRO A 3 -66.08 -14.98 17.04
N GLN A 4 -66.01 -14.11 16.03
CA GLN A 4 -64.87 -14.03 15.10
C GLN A 4 -63.65 -13.41 15.80
N PRO A 5 -62.41 -13.86 15.48
CA PRO A 5 -61.20 -13.23 15.99
C PRO A 5 -60.90 -11.93 15.21
N ASN A 6 -60.62 -10.85 15.94
CA ASN A 6 -60.21 -9.56 15.38
C ASN A 6 -58.81 -9.67 14.73
N PRO A 7 -58.64 -9.25 13.46
CA PRO A 7 -57.36 -9.36 12.74
C PRO A 7 -56.34 -8.26 13.08
N SER A 8 -56.68 -7.27 13.91
CA SER A 8 -55.89 -6.03 14.04
C SER A 8 -54.68 -6.09 14.97
N ARG A 9 -54.51 -7.13 15.81
CA ARG A 9 -53.45 -7.16 16.84
C ARG A 9 -52.18 -7.92 16.45
N THR A 10 -52.26 -8.80 15.45
CA THR A 10 -51.13 -9.64 15.04
C THR A 10 -50.29 -9.01 13.94
N GLU A 11 -50.86 -8.15 13.07
CA GLU A 11 -50.10 -7.54 11.97
C GLU A 11 -49.21 -6.38 12.44
N GLN A 12 -49.64 -5.57 13.41
CA GLN A 12 -48.85 -4.43 13.92
C GLN A 12 -47.58 -4.85 14.69
N GLY A 13 -47.57 -6.04 15.31
CA GLY A 13 -46.39 -6.56 16.01
C GLY A 13 -45.31 -7.09 15.07
N VAL A 14 -45.72 -7.72 13.96
CA VAL A 14 -44.81 -8.26 12.94
C VAL A 14 -44.14 -7.13 12.13
N GLU A 15 -44.85 -6.03 11.91
CA GLU A 15 -44.33 -4.85 11.20
C GLU A 15 -43.27 -4.08 12.03
N ALA A 16 -43.42 -4.07 13.35
CA ALA A 16 -42.44 -3.49 14.27
C ALA A 16 -41.15 -4.33 14.37
N ASP A 17 -41.26 -5.65 14.43
CA ASP A 17 -40.10 -6.56 14.42
C ASP A 17 -39.36 -6.52 13.07
N ALA A 18 -40.11 -6.49 11.96
CA ALA A 18 -39.54 -6.31 10.62
C ALA A 18 -38.78 -4.97 10.48
N SER A 19 -39.31 -3.89 11.07
CA SER A 19 -38.66 -2.57 11.10
C SER A 19 -37.39 -2.56 11.94
N MET A 20 -37.37 -3.28 13.07
CA MET A 20 -36.19 -3.39 13.93
C MET A 20 -35.05 -4.17 13.25
N HIS A 21 -35.39 -5.25 12.55
CA HIS A 21 -34.41 -5.98 11.74
C HIS A 21 -33.87 -5.12 10.60
N TYR A 22 -34.72 -4.36 9.91
CA TYR A 22 -34.30 -3.44 8.85
C TYR A 22 -33.29 -2.39 9.35
N LEU A 23 -33.52 -1.83 10.53
CA LEU A 23 -32.60 -0.87 11.18
C LEU A 23 -31.25 -1.52 11.55
N GLN A 24 -31.26 -2.77 12.03
CA GLN A 24 -30.03 -3.51 12.31
C GLN A 24 -29.22 -3.78 11.03
N PHE A 25 -29.87 -4.23 9.96
CA PHE A 25 -29.23 -4.44 8.65
C PHE A 25 -28.67 -3.14 8.06
N LEU A 26 -29.41 -2.03 8.18
CA LEU A 26 -28.93 -0.70 7.79
C LEU A 26 -27.67 -0.30 8.56
N SER A 27 -27.64 -0.51 9.88
CA SER A 27 -26.45 -0.20 10.69
C SER A 27 -25.23 -1.04 10.29
N LEU A 28 -25.43 -2.33 10.00
CA LEU A 28 -24.36 -3.24 9.56
C LEU A 28 -23.86 -2.87 8.17
N ALA A 29 -24.76 -2.50 7.25
CA ALA A 29 -24.43 -2.02 5.92
C ALA A 29 -23.62 -0.71 5.97
N VAL A 30 -23.99 0.23 6.86
CA VAL A 30 -23.21 1.47 7.09
C VAL A 30 -21.83 1.15 7.67
N LEU A 31 -21.73 0.24 8.64
CA LEU A 31 -20.44 -0.23 9.18
C LEU A 31 -19.55 -0.86 8.11
N LEU A 32 -20.14 -1.69 7.24
CA LEU A 32 -19.44 -2.29 6.10
C LEU A 32 -19.00 -1.23 5.09
N LEU A 33 -19.87 -0.28 4.74
CA LEU A 33 -19.53 0.86 3.86
C LEU A 33 -18.40 1.71 4.44
N MET A 34 -18.41 2.00 5.74
CA MET A 34 -17.34 2.72 6.41
C MET A 34 -16.03 1.91 6.46
N CYS A 35 -16.11 0.59 6.64
CA CYS A 35 -14.96 -0.31 6.58
C CYS A 35 -14.34 -0.35 5.17
N GLN A 36 -15.16 -0.36 4.11
CA GLN A 36 -14.70 -0.30 2.73
C GLN A 36 -14.16 1.08 2.35
N ALA A 37 -14.76 2.16 2.85
CA ALA A 37 -14.26 3.52 2.63
C ALA A 37 -12.87 3.74 3.24
N ARG A 38 -12.57 3.14 4.40
CA ARG A 38 -11.21 3.17 4.97
C ARG A 38 -10.17 2.46 4.11
N LYS A 39 -10.56 1.38 3.42
CA LYS A 39 -9.66 0.65 2.49
C LYS A 39 -9.41 1.43 1.19
N SER A 40 -10.36 2.24 0.72
CA SER A 40 -10.23 2.95 -0.56
C SER A 40 -9.38 4.23 -0.47
N VAL A 41 -9.30 4.86 0.71
CA VAL A 41 -8.56 6.13 0.90
C VAL A 41 -7.04 5.93 0.86
N TYR A 42 -6.54 4.74 1.19
CA TYR A 42 -5.10 4.44 1.16
C TYR A 42 -4.49 4.26 -0.23
N ARG A 43 -5.32 4.20 -1.28
CA ARG A 43 -4.86 3.97 -2.66
C ARG A 43 -4.44 5.23 -3.42
N ARG A 44 -4.30 6.39 -2.76
CA ARG A 44 -3.79 7.59 -3.42
C ARG A 44 -2.26 7.60 -3.41
N ASN A 45 -1.67 6.84 -4.31
CA ASN A 45 -0.34 7.14 -4.80
C ASN A 45 -0.41 8.53 -5.45
N SER A 46 0.21 9.54 -4.83
CA SER A 46 0.54 10.76 -5.54
C SER A 46 1.70 10.42 -6.49
N PRO A 47 1.57 10.60 -7.81
CA PRO A 47 2.66 10.34 -8.73
C PRO A 47 3.72 11.43 -8.57
N SER A 48 4.61 11.29 -7.58
CA SER A 48 5.81 12.12 -7.51
C SER A 48 6.83 11.55 -8.48
N LEU A 49 6.93 12.13 -9.67
CA LEU A 49 7.96 11.73 -10.64
C LEU A 49 9.32 12.20 -10.11
N ARG A 50 10.14 11.26 -9.65
CA ARG A 50 11.50 11.53 -9.19
C ARG A 50 12.45 11.50 -10.39
N ARG A 51 13.15 12.59 -10.64
CA ARG A 51 14.15 12.67 -11.72
C ARG A 51 15.46 12.06 -11.23
N LEU A 52 15.90 10.98 -11.87
CA LEU A 52 17.27 10.49 -11.78
C LEU A 52 18.12 11.19 -12.85
N THR A 53 19.20 11.83 -12.41
CA THR A 53 20.17 12.50 -13.30
C THR A 53 21.50 11.77 -13.21
N ARG A 54 22.10 11.44 -14.36
CA ARG A 54 23.42 10.83 -14.44
C ARG A 54 24.36 11.77 -15.17
N ASN A 55 25.43 12.17 -14.49
CA ASN A 55 26.53 12.89 -15.11
C ASN A 55 27.52 11.88 -15.69
N TYR A 56 28.06 12.17 -16.86
CA TYR A 56 29.06 11.34 -17.53
C TYR A 56 30.37 12.11 -17.59
N ASP A 57 31.44 11.44 -17.18
CA ASP A 57 32.80 11.88 -17.48
C ASP A 57 33.20 11.32 -18.87
N TRP A 58 33.95 12.13 -19.62
CA TRP A 58 34.28 11.88 -21.01
C TRP A 58 35.80 11.74 -21.14
N GLU A 59 36.24 10.76 -21.93
CA GLU A 59 37.64 10.57 -22.30
C GLU A 59 37.83 10.81 -23.80
N VAL A 60 39.02 11.31 -24.15
CA VAL A 60 39.46 11.49 -25.54
C VAL A 60 40.23 10.23 -25.92
N ASP A 61 39.82 9.55 -26.99
CA ASP A 61 40.55 8.40 -27.51
C ASP A 61 41.79 8.81 -28.33
N GLU A 62 42.57 7.82 -28.76
CA GLU A 62 43.79 8.03 -29.55
C GLU A 62 43.55 8.69 -30.92
N HIS A 63 42.31 8.68 -31.42
CA HIS A 63 41.90 9.31 -32.67
C HIS A 63 41.26 10.71 -32.44
N GLY A 64 41.21 11.18 -31.19
CA GLY A 64 40.63 12.47 -30.81
C GLY A 64 39.11 12.46 -30.63
N ALA A 65 38.45 11.30 -30.67
CA ALA A 65 37.01 11.19 -30.46
C ALA A 65 36.67 11.13 -28.96
N LEU A 66 35.53 11.71 -28.60
CA LEU A 66 35.02 11.73 -27.24
C LEU A 66 34.16 10.49 -26.98
N ARG A 67 34.46 9.76 -25.91
CA ARG A 67 33.65 8.63 -25.44
C ARG A 67 33.42 8.68 -23.92
N PRO A 68 32.24 8.27 -23.43
CA PRO A 68 31.97 8.26 -22.00
C PRO A 68 32.77 7.15 -21.30
N ILE A 69 33.33 7.44 -20.12
CA ILE A 69 34.13 6.48 -19.33
C ILE A 69 33.28 5.27 -18.90
N ILE A 70 32.00 5.50 -18.60
CA ILE A 70 31.07 4.47 -18.15
C ILE A 70 30.05 4.17 -19.26
N ASN A 71 29.71 2.91 -19.43
CA ASN A 71 28.72 2.48 -20.41
C ASN A 71 27.37 3.21 -20.19
N PRO A 72 26.88 3.99 -21.17
CA PRO A 72 25.61 4.70 -21.05
C PRO A 72 24.39 3.78 -21.05
N ALA A 73 24.52 2.54 -21.55
CA ALA A 73 23.42 1.59 -21.67
C ALA A 73 23.15 0.77 -20.39
N LYS A 74 24.07 0.77 -19.42
CA LYS A 74 23.93 0.03 -18.17
C LYS A 74 24.07 0.94 -16.97
N LEU A 75 23.22 0.74 -15.98
CA LEU A 75 23.17 1.52 -14.76
C LEU A 75 22.88 0.57 -13.57
N ASP A 76 23.81 0.53 -12.62
CA ASP A 76 23.65 -0.19 -11.36
C ASP A 76 23.53 0.87 -10.25
N ILE A 77 22.40 0.90 -9.54
CA ILE A 77 22.08 1.93 -8.55
C ILE A 77 21.39 1.35 -7.32
N TYR A 78 21.57 2.03 -6.18
CA TYR A 78 20.77 1.81 -4.98
C TYR A 78 19.64 2.83 -4.93
N ILE A 79 18.43 2.35 -4.65
CA ILE A 79 17.22 3.17 -4.54
C ILE A 79 16.75 3.08 -3.10
N TYR A 80 16.42 4.23 -2.51
CA TYR A 80 15.76 4.29 -1.22
C TYR A 80 14.35 4.86 -1.41
N GLU A 81 13.38 4.19 -0.80
CA GLU A 81 11.99 4.63 -0.79
C GLU A 81 11.51 4.68 0.65
N THR A 82 10.66 5.66 0.92
CA THR A 82 10.07 5.86 2.24
C THR A 82 8.63 6.26 2.02
N TRP A 83 7.72 5.52 2.62
CA TRP A 83 6.29 5.78 2.57
C TRP A 83 5.72 5.66 3.97
N HIS A 84 4.61 6.35 4.22
CA HIS A 84 3.95 6.30 5.52
C HIS A 84 2.71 5.43 5.40
N ASP A 85 2.69 4.33 6.14
CA ASP A 85 1.54 3.45 6.28
C ASP A 85 1.05 3.43 7.75
N PRO A 86 -0.01 4.20 8.08
CA PRO A 86 -0.58 4.16 9.41
C PRO A 86 -1.13 2.78 9.87
N ALA A 87 -1.31 1.80 8.98
CA ALA A 87 -1.67 0.43 9.38
C ALA A 87 -0.49 -0.34 10.01
N LEU A 88 0.74 0.10 9.72
CA LEU A 88 1.98 -0.40 10.32
C LEU A 88 2.39 0.36 11.58
N ASN A 89 1.60 1.34 12.05
CA ASN A 89 1.90 2.05 13.28
C ASN A 89 1.74 1.14 14.50
N TYR A 90 2.85 0.89 15.21
CA TYR A 90 2.89 0.08 16.43
C TYR A 90 3.33 0.88 17.66
N ALA A 91 3.37 2.22 17.58
CA ALA A 91 3.75 3.08 18.69
C ALA A 91 2.88 2.87 19.94
N PHE A 92 1.60 2.51 19.75
CA PHE A 92 0.64 2.24 20.83
C PHE A 92 1.03 1.04 21.71
N LEU A 93 1.91 0.15 21.23
CA LEU A 93 2.38 -1.02 21.96
C LEU A 93 3.55 -0.70 22.91
N ASN A 94 4.00 0.56 23.01
CA ASN A 94 5.21 0.98 23.75
C ASN A 94 6.42 0.07 23.43
N PRO A 95 6.85 0.01 22.16
CA PRO A 95 7.87 -0.93 21.74
C PRO A 95 9.23 -0.61 22.36
N CYS A 96 9.97 -1.63 22.79
CA CYS A 96 11.35 -1.48 23.26
C CYS A 96 12.34 -1.08 22.14
N LYS A 97 11.95 -1.28 20.88
CA LYS A 97 12.72 -0.90 19.69
C LYS A 97 11.82 -0.12 18.73
N TYR A 98 12.26 1.08 18.38
CA TYR A 98 11.54 1.94 17.44
C TYR A 98 11.79 1.61 15.97
N ASN A 99 12.79 0.78 15.68
CA ASN A 99 13.20 0.39 14.33
C ASN A 99 13.17 -1.13 14.21
N LEU A 100 12.31 -1.64 13.33
CA LEU A 100 12.19 -3.07 13.07
C LEU A 100 12.79 -3.38 11.70
N SER A 101 13.93 -4.06 11.67
CA SER A 101 14.50 -4.60 10.44
C SER A 101 13.75 -5.87 10.05
N LEU A 102 13.27 -5.94 8.81
CA LEU A 102 12.51 -7.07 8.29
C LEU A 102 13.24 -7.76 7.13
N ASN A 103 12.88 -9.02 6.91
CA ASN A 103 13.34 -9.80 5.77
C ASN A 103 12.54 -9.44 4.50
N SER A 104 13.16 -9.54 3.33
CA SER A 104 12.57 -9.26 2.02
C SER A 104 11.32 -10.11 1.72
N VAL A 105 11.18 -11.29 2.31
CA VAL A 105 10.00 -12.16 2.12
C VAL A 105 8.71 -11.49 2.62
N LEU A 106 8.81 -10.64 3.65
CA LEU A 106 7.64 -9.91 4.16
C LEU A 106 7.20 -8.77 3.26
N LEU A 107 8.08 -8.30 2.36
CA LEU A 107 7.78 -7.24 1.41
C LEU A 107 6.65 -7.66 0.45
N GLU A 108 6.58 -8.94 0.08
CA GLU A 108 5.52 -9.48 -0.79
C GLU A 108 4.13 -9.41 -0.15
N LYS A 109 4.07 -9.34 1.18
CA LYS A 109 2.82 -9.24 1.95
C LYS A 109 2.42 -7.80 2.25
N LEU A 110 3.38 -6.88 2.18
CA LEU A 110 3.18 -5.48 2.51
C LEU A 110 2.76 -4.69 1.27
N TRP A 111 1.94 -3.66 1.46
CA TRP A 111 1.69 -2.71 0.39
C TRP A 111 2.95 -1.89 0.11
N THR A 112 3.36 -1.83 -1.16
CA THR A 112 4.50 -1.04 -1.62
C THR A 112 4.05 -0.08 -2.71
N PRO A 113 4.67 1.12 -2.81
CA PRO A 113 4.38 2.04 -3.90
C PRO A 113 4.82 1.44 -5.24
N ASN A 114 3.99 1.58 -6.27
CA ASN A 114 4.35 1.19 -7.63
C ASN A 114 5.32 2.20 -8.25
N SER A 115 6.63 1.94 -8.11
CA SER A 115 7.69 2.71 -8.79
C SER A 115 8.11 2.03 -10.09
N CYS A 116 8.31 2.82 -11.15
CA CYS A 116 8.77 2.32 -12.44
C CYS A 116 9.79 3.26 -13.11
N PHE A 117 10.64 2.69 -13.95
CA PHE A 117 11.59 3.43 -14.77
C PHE A 117 11.04 3.64 -16.18
N ILE A 118 10.66 4.87 -16.51
CA ILE A 118 10.03 5.21 -17.79
C ILE A 118 10.97 4.98 -18.99
N ASN A 119 12.28 5.17 -18.79
CA ASN A 119 13.30 5.11 -19.86
C ASN A 119 14.18 3.85 -19.80
N SER A 120 13.77 2.81 -19.09
CA SER A 120 14.51 1.54 -19.05
C SER A 120 13.93 0.53 -20.02
N LYS A 121 14.79 -0.18 -20.77
CA LYS A 121 14.36 -1.39 -21.51
C LYS A 121 14.08 -2.56 -20.56
N THR A 122 14.96 -2.76 -19.58
CA THR A 122 14.88 -3.80 -18.56
C THR A 122 15.39 -3.23 -17.23
N ALA A 123 14.81 -3.68 -16.12
CA ALA A 123 15.24 -3.32 -14.77
C ALA A 123 15.08 -4.54 -13.87
N ASP A 124 16.18 -4.96 -13.24
CA ASP A 124 16.24 -6.15 -12.42
C ASP A 124 16.86 -5.84 -11.06
N ILE A 125 16.30 -6.41 -10.00
CA ILE A 125 16.87 -6.34 -8.65
C ILE A 125 17.95 -7.41 -8.52
N HIS A 126 19.12 -7.04 -7.99
CA HIS A 126 20.21 -7.99 -7.72
C HIS A 126 19.76 -9.08 -6.73
N LYS A 127 20.08 -10.34 -7.05
CA LYS A 127 19.76 -11.51 -6.25
C LYS A 127 21.01 -12.37 -6.09
N SER A 128 21.57 -12.47 -4.87
CA SER A 128 22.60 -13.46 -4.51
C SER A 128 22.96 -13.38 -3.02
N PRO A 129 22.78 -14.44 -2.22
CA PRO A 129 21.88 -15.60 -2.37
C PRO A 129 20.40 -15.23 -2.14
N PHE A 130 20.14 -14.03 -1.62
CA PHE A 130 18.81 -13.45 -1.41
C PHE A 130 18.66 -12.17 -2.24
N PRO A 131 17.44 -11.70 -2.54
CA PRO A 131 17.25 -10.40 -3.15
C PRO A 131 17.85 -9.31 -2.26
N ASN A 132 18.64 -8.41 -2.86
CA ASN A 132 19.29 -7.32 -2.14
C ASN A 132 18.30 -6.19 -1.83
N ILE A 133 17.40 -6.45 -0.89
CA ILE A 133 16.38 -5.52 -0.45
C ILE A 133 16.47 -5.40 1.07
N PHE A 134 16.55 -4.17 1.54
CA PHE A 134 16.54 -3.84 2.96
C PHE A 134 15.25 -3.13 3.32
N LEU A 135 14.52 -3.68 4.31
CA LEU A 135 13.26 -3.12 4.79
C LEU A 135 13.38 -2.80 6.29
N MET A 136 13.04 -1.57 6.65
CA MET A 136 12.96 -1.10 8.02
C MET A 136 11.62 -0.43 8.26
N ILE A 137 10.96 -0.73 9.38
CA ILE A 137 9.71 -0.09 9.80
C ILE A 137 9.92 0.66 11.11
N TYR A 138 9.58 1.93 11.11
CA TYR A 138 9.59 2.80 12.27
C TYR A 138 8.30 2.69 13.07
N ALA A 139 8.37 2.93 14.39
CA ALA A 139 7.20 2.83 15.28
C ALA A 139 6.01 3.72 14.87
N ASN A 140 6.26 4.82 14.17
CA ASN A 140 5.22 5.71 13.66
C ASN A 140 4.48 5.15 12.43
N GLY A 141 4.90 4.00 11.87
CA GLY A 141 4.34 3.42 10.64
C GLY A 141 5.00 3.93 9.36
N THR A 142 6.27 4.33 9.41
CA THR A 142 7.07 4.73 8.23
C THR A 142 8.09 3.66 7.88
#